data_AF-A0A7X0AS15-F1
#
_entry.id   AF-A0A7X0AS15-F1
#
_cell.length_a   1.000
_cell.length_b   1.000
_cell.length_c   1.000
_cell.angle_alpha   90.00
_cell.angle_beta   90.00
_cell.angle_gamma   90.00
#
_symmetry.space_group_name_H-M   'P 1'
#
loop_
_entity.id
_entity.type
_entity.pdbx_description
1 polymer ?
#
loop_
_entity_poly.entity_id
_entity_poly.type
_entity_poly.pdbx_seq_one_letter_code
_entity_poly.pdbx_strand_id
1 'polypeptide(L)'
;MLTWAHCGDLHVSHEDEYISIPRLETLVREANRYLNSSVDFIFLPGDNANDGTAEQYRRFVDMLSDLTLPVRAIPGDHDFEPGTLDAFYPKW
;
A
#
# COMPACT_ATOMS: atom_id res chain seq x y z
N MET A 1 -10.16 22.45 -3.25
CA MET A 1 -9.15 22.17 -2.19
C MET A 1 -8.75 20.73 -2.39
N LEU A 2 -7.46 20.41 -2.39
CA LEU A 2 -6.97 19.03 -2.50
C LEU A 2 -6.97 18.40 -1.11
N THR A 3 -7.60 17.24 -0.93
CA THR A 3 -7.62 16.47 0.32
C THR A 3 -7.23 15.02 0.04
N TRP A 4 -6.48 14.42 0.95
CA TRP A 4 -6.09 13.01 0.85
C TRP A 4 -6.09 12.38 2.23
N ALA A 5 -6.21 11.06 2.26
CA ALA A 5 -5.90 10.28 3.46
C ALA A 5 -4.59 9.53 3.24
N HIS A 6 -3.90 9.25 4.34
CA HIS A 6 -2.55 8.69 4.32
C HIS A 6 -2.51 7.50 5.28
N CYS A 7 -2.14 6.33 4.75
CA CYS A 7 -1.75 5.15 5.52
C CYS A 7 -0.44 4.59 4.94
N GLY A 8 0.44 4.06 5.76
CA GLY A 8 1.80 3.71 5.34
C GLY A 8 2.48 2.76 6.29
N ASP A 9 3.78 2.52 6.03
CA ASP A 9 4.64 1.65 6.83
C ASP A 9 4.00 0.26 7.00
N LEU A 10 3.56 -0.31 5.87
CA LEU A 10 2.82 -1.56 5.86
C LEU A 10 3.73 -2.75 6.19
N HIS A 11 5.02 -2.67 5.82
CA HIS A 11 6.00 -3.74 5.99
C HIS A 11 5.43 -5.10 5.64
N VAL A 12 4.85 -5.24 4.44
CA VAL A 12 4.32 -6.54 3.99
C VAL A 12 5.46 -7.54 4.02
N SER A 13 5.37 -8.52 4.92
CA SER A 13 6.46 -9.46 5.20
C SER A 13 5.95 -10.88 5.34
N HIS A 14 6.79 -11.84 4.94
CA HIS A 14 6.55 -13.25 5.21
C HIS A 14 6.91 -13.62 6.65
N GLU A 15 7.78 -12.83 7.31
CA GLU A 15 8.28 -13.09 8.67
C GLU A 15 7.20 -12.96 9.73
N ASP A 16 6.19 -12.11 9.50
CA ASP A 16 5.04 -11.90 10.38
C ASP A 16 3.76 -12.56 9.87
N GLU A 17 3.91 -13.53 8.97
CA GLU A 17 2.81 -14.22 8.29
C GLU A 17 1.86 -13.27 7.54
N TYR A 18 2.39 -12.15 7.02
CA TYR A 18 1.66 -11.13 6.28
C TYR A 18 0.54 -10.47 7.09
N ILE A 19 0.75 -10.22 8.39
CA ILE A 19 -0.27 -9.65 9.28
C ILE A 19 -0.77 -8.27 8.83
N SER A 20 0.02 -7.53 8.06
CA SER A 20 -0.39 -6.24 7.49
C SER A 20 -1.47 -6.36 6.42
N ILE A 21 -1.62 -7.50 5.75
CA ILE A 21 -2.65 -7.74 4.73
C ILE A 21 -4.09 -7.69 5.29
N PRO A 22 -4.47 -8.45 6.33
CA PRO A 22 -5.82 -8.34 6.91
C PRO A 22 -6.08 -6.97 7.58
N ARG A 23 -5.03 -6.27 8.02
CA ARG A 23 -5.14 -4.89 8.51
C ARG A 23 -5.45 -3.93 7.35
N LEU A 24 -4.74 -4.09 6.22
CA LEU A 24 -4.99 -3.34 5.00
C LEU A 24 -6.40 -3.59 4.47
N GLU A 25 -6.90 -4.84 4.50
CA GLU A 25 -8.28 -5.17 4.15
C GLU A 25 -9.29 -4.35 4.98
N THR A 26 -9.04 -4.26 6.29
CA THR A 26 -9.87 -3.44 7.18
C THR A 26 -9.79 -1.96 6.80
N LEU A 27 -8.61 -1.43 6.50
CA LEU A 27 -8.45 -0.06 6.05
C LEU A 27 -9.16 0.21 4.71
N VAL A 28 -9.06 -0.70 3.74
CA VAL A 28 -9.75 -0.60 2.44
C VAL A 28 -11.26 -0.55 2.64
N ARG A 29 -11.81 -1.44 3.48
CA ARG A 29 -13.24 -1.44 3.81
C ARG A 29 -13.70 -0.14 4.44
N GLU A 30 -12.97 0.37 5.43
CA GLU A 30 -13.31 1.63 6.10
C GLU A 30 -13.16 2.84 5.16
N ALA A 31 -12.11 2.87 4.34
CA ALA A 31 -11.89 3.92 3.35
C ALA A 31 -13.02 3.98 2.32
N ASN A 32 -13.40 2.84 1.73
CA ASN A 32 -14.53 2.76 0.81
C ASN A 32 -15.85 3.21 1.47
N ARG A 33 -16.03 2.94 2.76
CA ARG A 33 -17.27 3.29 3.48
C ARG A 33 -17.36 4.78 3.82
N TYR A 34 -16.25 5.42 4.18
CA TYR A 34 -16.28 6.76 4.78
C TYR A 34 -15.55 7.85 4.00
N LEU A 35 -14.66 7.49 3.07
CA LEU A 35 -13.74 8.44 2.43
C LEU A 35 -14.03 8.74 0.96
N ASN A 36 -14.83 7.92 0.26
CA ASN A 36 -15.07 8.05 -1.19
C ASN A 36 -15.52 9.42 -1.70
N SER A 37 -16.15 10.24 -0.85
CA SER A 37 -16.60 11.60 -1.20
C SER A 37 -15.91 12.69 -0.38
N SER A 38 -14.93 12.32 0.44
CA SER A 38 -14.28 13.18 1.43
C SER A 38 -12.82 13.47 1.09
N VAL A 39 -12.19 12.59 0.30
CA VAL A 39 -10.78 12.71 -0.13
C VAL A 39 -10.63 12.42 -1.61
N ASP A 40 -9.62 13.02 -2.22
CA ASP A 40 -9.31 12.86 -3.65
C ASP A 40 -8.52 11.56 -3.94
N PHE A 41 -7.70 11.09 -2.98
CA PHE A 41 -6.92 9.84 -3.09
C PHE A 41 -6.40 9.34 -1.73
N ILE A 42 -5.91 8.09 -1.72
CA ILE A 42 -5.11 7.52 -0.63
C ILE A 42 -3.63 7.60 -0.99
N PHE A 43 -2.80 8.03 -0.04
CA PHE A 43 -1.35 8.12 -0.19
C PHE A 43 -0.63 7.06 0.66
N LEU A 44 0.34 6.35 0.06
CA LEU A 44 1.28 5.43 0.72
C LEU A 44 2.70 6.05 0.70
N PRO A 45 3.31 6.33 1.87
CA PRO A 45 4.52 7.15 1.97
C PRO A 45 5.84 6.38 1.88
N GLY A 46 5.81 5.06 1.69
CA GLY A 46 6.99 4.22 1.76
C GLY A 46 6.76 2.97 2.63
N ASP A 47 7.81 2.15 2.68
CA ASP A 47 7.90 0.88 3.40
C ASP A 47 6.66 0.00 3.18
N ASN A 48 6.29 -0.11 1.90
CA ASN A 48 5.13 -0.88 1.47
C ASN A 48 5.42 -2.38 1.56
N ALA A 49 6.57 -2.80 1.06
CA ALA A 49 7.15 -4.14 1.24
C ALA A 49 8.29 -4.09 2.25
N ASN A 50 8.45 -5.13 3.07
CA ASN A 50 9.54 -5.19 4.03
C ASN A 50 10.90 -5.45 3.38
N ASP A 51 10.93 -6.31 2.35
CA ASP A 51 12.16 -6.72 1.67
C ASP A 51 12.13 -6.42 0.16
N GLY A 52 11.24 -5.52 -0.28
CA GLY A 52 11.09 -5.10 -1.68
C GLY A 52 10.78 -6.23 -2.70
N THR A 53 10.27 -7.38 -2.26
CA THR A 53 10.07 -8.53 -3.17
C THR A 53 8.79 -8.42 -4.01
N ALA A 54 8.82 -9.00 -5.21
CA ALA A 54 7.64 -9.05 -6.09
C ALA A 54 6.43 -9.76 -5.46
N GLU A 55 6.63 -10.73 -4.57
CA GLU A 55 5.53 -11.39 -3.86
C GLU A 55 4.83 -10.45 -2.88
N GLN A 56 5.60 -9.69 -2.10
CA GLN A 56 5.07 -8.71 -1.15
C GLN A 56 4.23 -7.66 -1.90
N TYR A 57 4.76 -7.12 -3.00
CA TYR A 57 4.01 -6.20 -3.86
C TYR A 57 2.73 -6.81 -4.41
N ARG A 58 2.79 -8.05 -4.94
CA ARG A 58 1.61 -8.71 -5.49
C ARG A 58 0.50 -8.83 -4.43
N ARG A 59 0.84 -9.27 -3.21
CA ARG A 59 -0.15 -9.50 -2.13
C ARG A 59 -0.90 -8.23 -1.73
N PHE A 60 -0.20 -7.11 -1.56
CA PHE A 60 -0.89 -5.89 -1.16
C PHE A 60 -1.57 -5.20 -2.34
N VAL A 61 -1.03 -5.29 -3.56
CA VAL A 61 -1.71 -4.76 -4.77
C VAL A 61 -3.02 -5.49 -5.01
N ASP A 62 -3.04 -6.82 -4.83
CA ASP A 62 -4.27 -7.62 -4.88
C ASP A 62 -5.29 -7.15 -3.81
N MET A 63 -4.84 -6.70 -2.65
CA MET A 63 -5.72 -6.14 -1.60
C MET A 63 -6.23 -4.73 -1.95
N LEU A 64 -5.38 -3.90 -2.57
CA LEU A 64 -5.76 -2.54 -2.98
C LEU A 64 -6.70 -2.51 -4.19
N SER A 65 -6.84 -3.61 -4.94
CA SER A 65 -7.74 -3.64 -6.11
C SER A 65 -9.20 -3.41 -5.76
N ASP A 66 -9.59 -3.66 -4.50
CA ASP A 66 -10.93 -3.41 -3.98
C ASP A 66 -11.16 -1.95 -3.54
N LEU A 67 -10.09 -1.14 -3.49
CA LEU A 67 -10.20 0.27 -3.14
C LEU A 67 -10.80 1.07 -4.31
N THR A 68 -11.83 1.85 -4.01
CA THR A 68 -12.54 2.66 -5.02
C THR A 68 -11.95 4.05 -5.22
N LEU A 69 -11.05 4.47 -4.32
CA LEU A 69 -10.27 5.70 -4.43
C LEU A 69 -8.95 5.45 -5.17
N PRO A 70 -8.42 6.43 -5.92
CA PRO A 70 -7.06 6.35 -6.46
C PRO A 70 -6.02 6.17 -5.36
N VAL A 71 -4.99 5.37 -5.63
CA VAL A 71 -3.82 5.23 -4.75
C VAL A 71 -2.62 5.93 -5.37
N ARG A 72 -1.88 6.66 -4.55
CA ARG A 72 -0.58 7.25 -4.90
C ARG A 72 0.45 6.72 -3.92
N ALA A 73 1.55 6.18 -4.40
CA ALA A 73 2.59 5.63 -3.54
C ALA A 73 3.97 6.17 -3.90
N ILE A 74 4.83 6.25 -2.90
CA ILE A 74 6.27 6.40 -3.06
C ILE A 74 6.98 5.22 -2.35
N PRO A 75 8.21 4.87 -2.76
CA PRO A 75 8.99 3.85 -2.08
C PRO A 75 9.68 4.41 -0.83
N GLY A 76 9.86 3.56 0.18
CA GLY A 76 10.76 3.79 1.32
C GLY A 76 12.09 3.04 1.18
N ASP A 77 12.86 2.94 2.26
CA ASP A 77 14.14 2.22 2.25
C ASP A 77 13.95 0.70 2.27
N HIS A 78 12.92 0.19 2.93
CA HIS A 78 12.59 -1.24 2.91
C HIS A 78 12.16 -1.73 1.51
N ASP A 79 11.47 -0.86 0.77
CA ASP A 79 11.13 -1.10 -0.64
C ASP A 79 12.38 -1.23 -1.54
N PHE A 80 13.53 -0.70 -1.09
CA PHE A 80 14.82 -0.72 -1.82
C PHE A 80 15.82 -1.76 -1.31
N GLU A 81 15.49 -2.60 -0.32
CA GLU A 81 16.39 -3.65 0.19
C GLU A 81 17.01 -4.54 -0.91
N PRO A 82 16.31 -4.90 -2.00
CA PRO A 82 16.91 -5.64 -3.12
C PRO A 82 17.97 -4.86 -3.92
N GLY A 83 18.18 -3.58 -3.63
CA GLY A 83 19.04 -2.66 -4.39
C GLY A 83 18.41 -2.14 -5.69
N THR A 84 17.12 -2.36 -5.90
CA THR A 84 16.35 -1.90 -7.07
C THR A 84 14.88 -1.65 -6.70
N LEU A 85 14.19 -0.80 -7.45
CA LEU A 85 12.75 -0.51 -7.34
C LEU A 85 11.92 -1.12 -8.47
N ASP A 86 12.49 -2.06 -9.23
CA ASP A 86 11.82 -2.68 -10.37
C ASP A 86 10.50 -3.38 -9.99
N ALA A 87 10.41 -3.92 -8.76
CA ALA A 87 9.19 -4.54 -8.26
C ALA A 87 8.11 -3.51 -7.85
N PHE A 88 8.52 -2.30 -7.47
CA PHE A 88 7.65 -1.21 -7.03
C PHE A 88 6.98 -0.46 -8.20
N TYR A 89 7.76 0.00 -9.18
CA TYR A 89 7.28 0.94 -10.21
C TYR A 89 6.14 0.46 -11.13
N PRO A 90 6.01 -0.83 -11.47
CA PRO A 90 4.93 -1.27 -12.38
C PRO A 90 3.51 -1.19 -11.80
N LYS A 91 3.32 -0.68 -10.57
CA LYS A 91 2.07 -0.78 -9.81
C LYS A 91 1.24 0.51 -9.72
N TRP A 92 1.77 1.65 -10.15
CA TRP A 92 1.21 2.99 -9.88
C TRP A 92 1.09 3.88 -11.11
#